data_AF-A0A9D7CF15-F1
#
_entry.id   AF-A0A9D7CF15-F1
#
_cell.length_a   1.000
_cell.length_b   1.000
_cell.length_c   1.000
_cell.angle_alpha   90.00
_cell.angle_beta   90.00
_cell.angle_gamma   90.00
#
_symmetry.space_group_name_H-M   'P 1'
#
loop_
_entity.id
_entity.type
_entity.pdbx_description
1 polymer ?
#
loop_
_entity_poly.entity_id
_entity_poly.type
_entity_poly.pdbx_seq_one_letter_code
_entity_poly.pdbx_strand_id
1 'polypeptide(L)' 'MTIPERITARWIATLSNDELQAVERTLHGSFDKQDSSERLSKGSAYSLMKAPETLTNAWLRWSMVCNATRDRGLRTSYRR' A
#
# COMPACT_ATOMS: atom_id res chain seq x y z
N MET A 1 10.08 -6.69 11.02
CA MET A 1 10.56 -5.95 9.84
C MET A 1 10.05 -4.52 9.94
N THR A 2 10.93 -3.52 9.86
CA THR A 2 10.56 -2.11 10.04
C THR A 2 10.34 -1.47 8.67
N ILE A 3 9.11 -1.05 8.37
CA ILE A 3 8.79 -0.37 7.11
C ILE A 3 9.15 1.11 7.29
N PRO A 4 10.05 1.68 6.45
CA PRO A 4 10.42 3.07 6.56
C PRO A 4 9.25 3.98 6.21
N GLU A 5 9.24 5.16 6.81
CA GLU A 5 8.25 6.19 6.49
C GLU A 5 8.36 6.66 5.03
N ARG A 6 9.56 6.59 4.44
CA ARG A 6 9.77 6.88 3.02
C ARG A 6 10.14 5.61 2.27
N ILE A 7 9.17 5.03 1.55
CA ILE A 7 9.41 3.92 0.64
C ILE A 7 10.09 4.46 -0.62
N THR A 8 11.24 3.91 -0.97
CA THR A 8 11.98 4.25 -2.20
C THR A 8 12.18 3.00 -3.04
N ALA A 9 12.33 3.17 -4.36
CA ALA A 9 12.61 2.05 -5.26
C ALA A 9 13.87 1.28 -4.84
N ARG A 10 14.90 1.96 -4.31
CA ARG A 10 16.12 1.33 -3.80
C ARG A 10 15.84 0.44 -2.59
N TRP A 11 15.02 0.90 -1.65
CA TRP A 11 14.61 0.08 -0.52
C TRP A 11 13.77 -1.13 -0.96
N ILE A 12 12.83 -0.93 -1.88
CA ILE A 12 12.06 -2.04 -2.44
C ILE A 12 12.97 -3.06 -3.12
N ALA A 13 14.00 -2.59 -3.85
CA ALA A 13 14.98 -3.46 -4.50
C ALA A 13 15.76 -4.33 -3.50
N THR A 14 15.97 -3.87 -2.27
CA THR A 14 16.64 -4.66 -1.21
C THR A 14 15.75 -5.74 -0.60
N LEU A 15 14.44 -5.70 -0.82
CA LEU A 15 13.52 -6.71 -0.28
C LEU A 15 13.56 -7.99 -1.09
N SER A 16 13.44 -9.12 -0.43
CA SER A 16 13.16 -10.42 -1.04
C SER A 16 11.71 -10.49 -1.55
N ASN A 17 11.39 -11.52 -2.33
CA ASN A 17 10.04 -11.68 -2.88
C ASN A 17 8.97 -11.89 -1.79
N ASP A 18 9.26 -12.74 -0.79
CA ASP A 18 8.40 -12.96 0.37
C ASP A 18 8.24 -11.71 1.24
N GLU A 19 9.34 -10.99 1.46
CA GLU A 19 9.34 -9.72 2.21
C GLU A 19 8.52 -8.66 1.50
N LEU A 20 8.63 -8.57 0.18
CA LEU A 20 7.87 -7.63 -0.63
C LEU A 20 6.35 -7.89 -0.52
N GLN A 21 5.94 -9.16 -0.59
CA GLN A 21 4.54 -9.54 -0.38
C GLN A 21 4.05 -9.28 1.06
N ALA A 22 4.90 -9.53 2.06
CA ALA A 22 4.57 -9.25 3.46
C ALA A 22 4.39 -7.75 3.72
N VAL A 23 5.27 -6.93 3.15
CA VAL A 23 5.18 -5.46 3.19
C VAL A 23 3.93 -4.98 2.46
N GLU A 24 3.63 -5.53 1.28
CA GLU A 24 2.42 -5.19 0.52
C GLU A 24 1.15 -5.45 1.35
N ARG A 25 1.03 -6.62 1.97
CA ARG A 25 -0.11 -6.96 2.84
C ARG A 25 -0.21 -6.06 4.05
N THR A 26 0.92 -5.71 4.65
CA THR A 26 0.97 -4.83 5.82
C THR A 26 0.50 -3.42 5.46
N LEU A 27 1.02 -2.84 4.37
CA LEU A 27 0.63 -1.52 3.88
C LEU A 27 -0.82 -1.48 3.43
N HIS A 28 -1.29 -2.53 2.74
CA HIS A 28 -2.69 -2.67 2.35
C HIS A 28 -3.60 -2.66 3.58
N GLY A 29 -3.28 -3.43 4.62
CA GLY A 29 -4.06 -3.45 5.86
C GLY A 29 -4.07 -2.10 6.60
N SER A 30 -2.97 -1.35 6.58
CA SER A 30 -2.94 0.01 7.13
C SER A 30 -3.77 1.00 6.31
N PHE A 31 -3.66 0.95 4.97
CA PHE A 31 -4.45 1.77 4.08
C PHE A 31 -5.95 1.45 4.21
N ASP A 32 -6.33 0.17 4.18
CA ASP A 32 -7.72 -0.29 4.26
C ASP A 32 -8.40 0.13 5.57
N LYS A 33 -7.69 0.08 6.70
CA LYS A 33 -8.19 0.60 7.98
C LYS A 33 -8.44 2.10 7.94
N GLN A 34 -7.52 2.87 7.38
CA GLN A 34 -7.66 4.32 7.28
C GLN A 34 -8.74 4.72 6.26
N ASP A 35 -8.78 4.05 5.10
CA ASP A 35 -9.79 4.23 4.05
C ASP A 35 -11.18 3.92 4.60
N SER A 36 -11.33 2.81 5.31
CA SER A 36 -12.59 2.43 5.95
C SER A 36 -13.02 3.45 7.01
N SER A 37 -12.10 3.94 7.84
CA SER A 37 -12.40 4.98 8.84
C SER A 37 -12.83 6.30 8.18
N GLU A 38 -12.12 6.73 7.14
CA GLU A 38 -12.45 7.96 6.39
C GLU A 38 -13.76 7.82 5.60
N ARG A 39 -14.02 6.63 5.04
CA ARG A 39 -15.28 6.31 4.36
C ARG A 39 -16.45 6.31 5.34
N LEU A 40 -16.27 5.77 6.55
CA LEU A 40 -17.27 5.84 7.61
C LEU A 40 -17.51 7.28 8.09
N SER A 41 -16.45 8.10 8.16
CA SER A 41 -16.55 9.48 8.62
C SER A 41 -17.19 10.42 7.58
N LYS A 42 -16.80 10.32 6.29
CA LYS A 42 -17.25 11.21 5.22
C LYS A 42 -18.42 10.67 4.38
N GLY A 43 -18.75 9.37 4.49
CA GLY A 43 -19.84 8.73 3.75
C GLY A 43 -19.73 8.96 2.24
N SER A 44 -20.82 9.41 1.61
CA SER A 44 -20.87 9.70 0.16
C SER A 44 -19.98 10.85 -0.30
N ALA A 45 -19.46 11.69 0.61
CA ALA A 45 -18.51 12.75 0.28
C ALA A 45 -17.05 12.26 0.27
N TYR A 46 -16.83 10.96 0.51
CA TYR A 46 -15.49 10.36 0.49
C TYR A 46 -14.86 10.49 -0.90
N SER A 47 -13.67 11.08 -0.93
CA SER A 47 -12.82 11.13 -2.12
C SER A 47 -11.38 10.99 -1.67
N LEU A 48 -10.71 9.93 -2.13
CA LEU A 48 -9.30 9.65 -1.82
C LEU A 48 -8.39 10.84 -2.18
N MET A 49 -8.73 11.59 -3.24
CA MET A 49 -8.00 12.79 -3.67
C MET A 49 -8.21 14.00 -2.75
N LYS A 50 -9.24 13.98 -1.90
CA LYS A 50 -9.53 15.00 -0.87
C LYS A 50 -9.34 14.45 0.55
N ALA A 51 -8.72 13.28 0.66
CA ALA A 51 -8.44 12.66 1.94
C ALA A 51 -7.25 13.37 2.63
N PRO A 52 -7.09 13.16 3.95
CA PRO A 52 -5.93 13.67 4.67
C PRO A 52 -4.63 13.15 4.05
N GLU A 53 -3.55 13.94 4.12
CA GLU A 53 -2.23 13.57 3.58
C GLU A 53 -1.72 12.22 4.11
N THR A 54 -2.14 11.83 5.32
CA THR A 54 -1.83 10.52 5.90
C THR A 54 -2.40 9.36 5.07
N LEU A 55 -3.65 9.45 4.61
CA LEU A 55 -4.28 8.43 3.76
C LEU A 55 -3.65 8.41 2.38
N THR A 56 -3.43 9.58 1.77
CA THR A 56 -2.80 9.70 0.45
C THR A 56 -1.38 9.16 0.47
N ASN A 57 -0.60 9.42 1.53
CA ASN A 57 0.73 8.86 1.72
C ASN A 57 0.69 7.34 1.93
N ALA A 58 -0.25 6.82 2.71
CA ALA A 58 -0.44 5.37 2.89
C ALA A 58 -0.76 4.69 1.55
N TRP A 59 -1.65 5.29 0.75
CA TRP A 59 -1.98 4.82 -0.59
C TRP A 59 -0.77 4.86 -1.54
N LEU A 60 -0.01 5.96 -1.55
CA LEU A 60 1.17 6.11 -2.39
C LEU A 60 2.22 5.03 -2.07
N ARG A 61 2.49 4.81 -0.79
CA ARG A 61 3.41 3.77 -0.30
C ARG A 61 2.99 2.38 -0.76
N TRP A 62 1.70 2.05 -0.57
CA TRP A 62 1.15 0.78 -1.01
C TRP A 62 1.24 0.61 -2.54
N SER A 63 0.85 1.63 -3.30
CA SER A 63 0.92 1.63 -4.77
C SER A 63 2.33 1.41 -5.30
N MET A 64 3.35 2.03 -4.69
CA MET A 64 4.76 1.80 -5.05
C MET A 64 5.18 0.33 -4.83
N VAL A 65 4.79 -0.26 -3.70
CA VAL A 65 5.09 -1.67 -3.40
C VAL A 65 4.33 -2.60 -4.35
N CYS A 66 3.04 -2.37 -4.60
CA CYS A 66 2.26 -3.13 -5.59
C CYS A 66 2.89 -3.09 -6.98
N ASN A 67 3.37 -1.92 -7.41
CA ASN A 67 4.04 -1.76 -8.69
C ASN A 67 5.33 -2.57 -8.74
N ALA A 68 6.12 -2.58 -7.66
CA ALA A 68 7.31 -3.42 -7.59
C ALA A 68 7.01 -4.92 -7.50
N THR A 69 5.96 -5.33 -6.78
CA THR A 69 5.48 -6.73 -6.76
C THR A 69 5.11 -7.16 -8.19
N ARG A 70 4.44 -6.26 -8.92
CA ARG A 70 4.03 -6.50 -10.32
C ARG A 70 5.22 -6.54 -11.27
N ASP A 71 6.16 -5.61 -11.13
CA ASP A 71 7.41 -5.54 -11.91
C ASP A 71 8.23 -6.82 -11.77
N ARG A 72 8.32 -7.35 -10.55
CA ARG A 72 8.98 -8.64 -10.27
C ARG A 72 8.19 -9.88 -10.71
N GLY A 73 7.01 -9.72 -11.31
CA GLY A 73 6.15 -10.84 -11.71
C GLY A 73 5.57 -11.63 -10.53
N LEU A 74 5.68 -11.10 -9.31
CA LEU A 74 5.23 -11.75 -8.07
C LEU A 74 3.74 -11.59 -7.80
N ARG A 75 3.06 -10.84 -8.67
CA ARG A 75 1.61 -10.79 -8.70
C ARG A 75 1.13 -12.17 -9.18
N THR A 76 1.13 -13.12 -8.25
CA THR A 76 0.40 -14.36 -8.36
C THR A 76 -1.03 -13.94 -8.69
N SER A 77 -1.41 -14.13 -9.95
CA SER A 77 -2.81 -14.22 -10.28
C SER A 77 -3.40 -15.15 -9.24
N TYR A 78 -4.25 -14.61 -8.35
CA TYR A 78 -5.15 -15.40 -7.55
C TYR A 78 -6.13 -16.03 -8.55
N ARG A 79 -5.64 -17.03 -9.29
CA ARG A 79 -6.43 -17.84 -10.21
C ARG A 79 -7.12 -18.86 -9.33
N ARG A 80 -8.35 -18.49 -8.97
CA ARG A 80 -9.44 -19.28 -8.40
C ARG A 80 -9.24 -19.82 -6.99
#